data_AF-A0A0J9U2F8-F1
#
_entry.id   AF-A0A0J9U2F8-F1
#
_cell.length_a   1.000
_cell.length_b   1.000
_cell.length_c   1.000
_cell.angle_alpha   90.00
_cell.angle_beta   90.00
_cell.angle_gamma   90.00
#
_symmetry.space_group_name_H-M   'P 1'
#
loop_
_entity.id
_entity.type
_entity.pdbx_description
1 polymer ?
#
loop_
_entity_poly.entity_id
_entity_poly.type
_entity_poly.pdbx_seq_one_letter_code
_entity_poly.pdbx_strand_id
1 'polypeptide(L)'
;MEEGESQKKGPPPPSGEEEKEPFDGAANGSDADETNKGLHVYPNKSTYEGFYLHGKKSGVGKLTKRNGAFYEGNFQNGQKHGAGFQRYSSGDFYYGEWRHNKKDGRGIYFFASTAEYYFGEWCKGSLISGAWVISGEAKYVGTFFRNLPKFKGEFLFANDSKMSVFYEQTLGVSSASDGGAERVALHWRSL
;
A
#
# COMPACT_ATOMS: atom_id res chain seq x y z
N MET A 1 -15.42 6.82 32.51
CA MET A 1 -14.90 5.93 31.46
C MET A 1 -15.98 5.87 30.41
N GLU A 2 -15.74 6.49 29.25
CA GLU A 2 -16.72 6.49 28.16
C GLU A 2 -16.37 5.31 27.24
N GLU A 3 -17.16 4.24 27.31
CA GLU A 3 -17.08 3.13 26.37
C GLU A 3 -17.96 3.48 25.17
N GLY A 4 -17.35 3.76 24.03
CA GLY A 4 -18.07 4.00 22.78
C GLY A 4 -17.93 2.80 21.85
N GLU A 5 -19.00 2.02 21.67
CA GLU A 5 -19.16 1.16 20.48
C GLU A 5 -19.46 2.05 19.26
N SER A 6 -18.47 2.77 18.78
CA SER A 6 -18.55 3.39 17.47
C SER A 6 -17.76 2.53 16.50
N GLN A 7 -18.49 1.85 15.61
CA GLN A 7 -17.93 1.31 14.37
C GLN A 7 -17.47 2.47 13.47
N LYS A 8 -16.56 3.33 13.92
CA LYS A 8 -15.70 4.05 12.99
C LYS A 8 -14.77 2.99 12.41
N LYS A 9 -15.25 2.33 11.36
CA LYS A 9 -14.39 1.51 10.50
C LYS A 9 -13.26 2.45 10.10
N GLY A 10 -12.03 2.09 10.46
CA GLY A 10 -10.86 2.72 9.83
C GLY A 10 -11.04 2.69 8.31
N PRO A 11 -10.25 3.48 7.55
CA PRO A 11 -10.42 3.53 6.13
C PRO A 11 -10.31 2.09 5.61
N PRO A 12 -11.06 1.76 4.55
CA PRO A 12 -10.99 0.42 3.99
C PRO A 12 -9.52 0.04 3.83
N PRO A 13 -9.12 -1.21 4.15
CA PRO A 13 -7.73 -1.61 4.00
C PRO A 13 -7.29 -1.25 2.58
N PRO A 14 -6.06 -0.71 2.42
CA PRO A 14 -5.55 -0.28 1.12
C PRO A 14 -5.82 -1.39 0.11
N SER A 15 -6.44 -1.05 -1.01
CA SER A 15 -6.95 -2.00 -2.00
C SER A 15 -5.92 -3.13 -2.19
N GLY A 16 -6.24 -4.30 -1.64
CA GLY A 16 -5.32 -5.42 -1.46
C GLY A 16 -5.00 -6.15 -2.77
N GLU A 17 -5.02 -5.44 -3.88
CA GLU A 17 -4.72 -6.03 -5.17
C GLU A 17 -3.21 -6.21 -5.26
N GLU A 18 -2.72 -7.36 -4.77
CA GLU A 18 -1.60 -8.05 -5.39
C GLU A 18 -2.06 -8.45 -6.81
N GLU A 19 -2.28 -7.46 -7.69
CA GLU A 19 -2.53 -7.71 -9.09
C GLU A 19 -1.26 -8.38 -9.62
N LYS A 20 -1.34 -9.70 -9.87
CA LYS A 20 -0.29 -10.48 -10.52
C LYS A 20 0.15 -9.70 -11.75
N GLU A 21 1.39 -9.22 -11.72
CA GLU A 21 1.97 -8.56 -12.88
C GLU A 21 1.87 -9.53 -14.07
N PRO A 22 1.60 -9.04 -15.29
CA PRO A 22 1.65 -9.90 -16.47
C PRO A 22 2.99 -10.64 -16.49
N PHE A 23 2.92 -11.94 -16.21
CA PHE A 23 4.06 -12.83 -16.26
C PHE A 23 4.18 -13.32 -17.70
N ASP A 24 5.29 -12.95 -18.33
CA ASP A 24 6.13 -13.78 -19.21
C ASP A 24 6.76 -12.93 -20.31
N GLY A 25 8.05 -13.21 -20.56
CA GLY A 25 8.76 -12.76 -21.74
C GLY A 25 9.80 -11.69 -21.47
N ALA A 26 11.05 -12.13 -21.41
CA ALA A 26 12.20 -11.28 -21.62
C ALA A 26 12.02 -10.48 -22.93
N ALA A 27 12.49 -9.23 -22.94
CA ALA A 27 12.74 -8.56 -24.21
C ALA A 27 13.80 -9.39 -24.96
N ASN A 28 13.46 -9.87 -26.16
CA ASN A 28 14.44 -10.45 -27.08
C ASN A 28 15.37 -9.31 -27.54
N GLY A 29 16.42 -9.08 -26.76
CA GLY A 29 17.55 -8.23 -27.11
C GLY A 29 18.80 -9.06 -26.88
N SER A 30 19.38 -9.54 -27.97
CA SER A 30 20.73 -10.09 -27.97
C SER A 30 21.72 -9.00 -27.53
N ASP A 31 22.71 -9.46 -26.79
CA ASP A 31 23.92 -8.77 -26.35
C ASP A 31 23.85 -7.91 -25.09
N ALA A 32 24.77 -8.29 -24.20
CA ALA A 32 24.96 -7.80 -22.85
C ALA A 32 25.56 -6.40 -22.89
N ASP A 33 24.76 -5.40 -22.54
CA ASP A 33 25.27 -4.16 -22.00
C ASP A 33 24.25 -3.54 -21.01
N GLU A 34 24.76 -2.95 -19.94
CA GLU A 34 24.07 -2.54 -18.71
C GLU A 34 23.09 -1.35 -18.89
N THR A 35 22.70 -1.01 -20.11
CA THR A 35 22.02 0.26 -20.42
C THR A 35 20.85 0.15 -21.40
N ASN A 36 20.36 -1.06 -21.71
CA ASN A 36 19.30 -1.21 -22.69
C ASN A 36 17.94 -0.75 -22.13
N LYS A 37 17.61 0.53 -22.33
CA LYS A 37 16.27 1.07 -22.12
C LYS A 37 15.38 0.63 -23.29
N GLY A 38 14.24 0.02 -22.99
CA GLY A 38 13.31 -0.48 -24.00
C GLY A 38 11.86 -0.21 -23.66
N LEU A 39 11.01 -0.28 -24.70
CA LEU A 39 9.57 -0.35 -24.60
C LEU A 39 9.12 -1.78 -24.89
N HIS A 40 8.39 -2.38 -23.96
CA HIS A 40 7.77 -3.69 -24.14
C HIS A 40 6.26 -3.57 -24.05
N VAL A 41 5.56 -4.07 -25.07
CA VAL A 41 4.10 -4.10 -25.13
C VAL A 41 3.65 -5.55 -24.91
N TYR A 42 2.95 -5.78 -23.81
CA TYR A 42 2.47 -7.11 -23.43
C TYR A 42 1.21 -7.49 -24.23
N PRO A 43 0.91 -8.80 -24.40
CA PRO A 43 -0.32 -9.26 -25.06
C PRO A 43 -1.60 -8.70 -24.45
N ASN A 44 -1.60 -8.45 -23.12
CA ASN A 44 -2.72 -7.86 -22.41
C ASN A 44 -2.85 -6.33 -22.59
N LYS A 45 -2.06 -5.73 -23.49
CA LYS A 45 -1.95 -4.28 -23.75
C LYS A 45 -1.34 -3.46 -22.62
N SER A 46 -0.75 -4.09 -21.60
CA SER A 46 0.11 -3.37 -20.65
C SER A 46 1.42 -2.99 -21.34
N THR A 47 2.10 -1.98 -20.84
CA THR A 47 3.39 -1.53 -21.37
C THR A 47 4.41 -1.38 -20.26
N TYR A 48 5.66 -1.69 -20.55
CA TYR A 48 6.79 -1.32 -19.71
C TYR A 48 7.77 -0.47 -20.51
N GLU A 49 8.15 0.67 -19.97
CA GLU A 49 9.24 1.51 -20.50
C GLU A 49 10.30 1.64 -19.41
N GLY A 50 11.53 1.19 -19.66
CA GLY A 50 12.58 1.29 -18.66
C GLY A 50 13.80 0.44 -18.98
N PHE A 51 14.72 0.35 -18.02
CA PHE A 51 15.94 -0.43 -18.20
C PHE A 51 15.70 -1.93 -18.00
N TYR A 52 16.55 -2.70 -18.67
CA TYR A 52 16.63 -4.15 -18.57
C TYR A 52 18.05 -4.58 -18.22
N LEU A 53 18.17 -5.64 -17.41
CA LEU A 53 19.41 -6.35 -17.13
C LEU A 53 19.15 -7.85 -17.20
N HIS A 54 19.93 -8.57 -18.01
CA HIS A 54 19.73 -10.01 -18.29
C HIS A 54 18.27 -10.38 -18.65
N GLY A 55 17.65 -9.56 -19.50
CA GLY A 55 16.26 -9.75 -19.95
C GLY A 55 15.19 -9.46 -18.90
N LYS A 56 15.55 -8.97 -17.70
CA LYS A 56 14.62 -8.62 -16.63
C LYS A 56 14.58 -7.11 -16.40
N LYS A 57 13.42 -6.57 -16.01
CA LYS A 57 13.28 -5.16 -15.60
C LYS A 57 14.26 -4.86 -14.47
N SER A 58 15.05 -3.80 -14.62
CA SER A 58 16.05 -3.37 -13.65
C SER A 58 16.15 -1.85 -13.69
N GLY A 59 16.64 -1.22 -12.61
CA GLY A 59 16.78 0.24 -12.55
C GLY A 59 15.44 0.97 -12.69
N VAL A 60 15.47 2.21 -13.16
CA VAL A 60 14.26 3.03 -13.28
C VAL A 60 13.38 2.57 -14.44
N GLY A 61 12.08 2.46 -14.20
CA GLY A 61 11.12 2.15 -15.26
C GLY A 61 9.69 2.52 -14.89
N LYS A 62 8.81 2.43 -15.88
CA LYS A 62 7.39 2.66 -15.78
C LYS A 62 6.62 1.47 -16.35
N LEU A 63 5.79 0.85 -15.52
CA LEU A 63 4.88 -0.23 -15.91
C LEU A 63 3.45 0.31 -15.89
N THR A 64 2.83 0.42 -17.06
CA THR A 64 1.45 0.88 -17.23
C THR A 64 0.55 -0.29 -17.59
N LYS A 65 -0.49 -0.52 -16.80
CA LYS A 65 -1.47 -1.58 -17.02
C LYS A 65 -2.60 -1.09 -17.93
N ARG A 66 -3.30 -2.03 -18.56
CA ARG A 66 -4.46 -1.73 -19.42
C ARG A 66 -5.58 -0.97 -18.70
N ASN A 67 -5.76 -1.20 -17.40
CA ASN A 67 -6.76 -0.51 -16.56
C ASN A 67 -6.34 0.91 -16.16
N GLY A 68 -5.21 1.42 -16.65
CA GLY A 68 -4.68 2.75 -16.33
C GLY A 68 -3.87 2.81 -15.03
N ALA A 69 -3.86 1.75 -14.22
CA ALA A 69 -2.95 1.66 -13.07
C ALA A 69 -1.50 1.66 -13.58
N PHE A 70 -0.60 2.29 -12.85
CA PHE A 70 0.82 2.29 -13.21
C PHE A 70 1.74 2.33 -12.02
N TYR A 71 2.94 1.77 -12.20
CA TYR A 71 4.07 1.94 -11.30
C TYR A 71 5.18 2.68 -12.02
N GLU A 72 5.80 3.64 -11.35
CA GLU A 72 6.98 4.36 -11.82
C GLU A 72 8.01 4.39 -10.69
N GLY A 73 9.17 3.80 -10.91
CA GLY A 73 10.16 3.65 -9.85
C GLY A 73 11.25 2.64 -10.19
N ASN A 74 11.96 2.19 -9.15
CA ASN A 74 13.05 1.25 -9.34
C ASN A 74 12.55 -0.20 -9.45
N PHE A 75 13.22 -0.96 -10.30
CA PHE A 75 13.04 -2.39 -10.48
C PHE A 75 14.34 -3.11 -10.14
N GLN A 76 14.22 -4.30 -9.57
CA GLN A 76 15.32 -5.23 -9.37
C GLN A 76 14.83 -6.64 -9.68
N ASN A 77 15.53 -7.34 -10.58
CA ASN A 77 15.18 -8.72 -10.99
C ASN A 77 13.72 -8.87 -11.43
N GLY A 78 13.16 -7.89 -12.14
CA GLY A 78 11.78 -7.90 -12.60
C GLY A 78 10.74 -7.43 -11.59
N GLN A 79 11.13 -7.07 -10.36
CA GLN A 79 10.23 -6.72 -9.27
C GLN A 79 10.40 -5.26 -8.86
N LYS A 80 9.32 -4.61 -8.40
CA LYS A 80 9.38 -3.27 -7.79
C LYS A 80 10.28 -3.32 -6.56
N HIS A 81 11.22 -2.40 -6.49
CA HIS A 81 12.22 -2.30 -5.43
C HIS A 81 12.57 -0.83 -5.18
N GLY A 82 13.14 -0.48 -4.02
CA GLY A 82 13.58 0.89 -3.73
C GLY A 82 12.45 1.92 -3.76
N ALA A 83 12.76 3.16 -4.11
CA ALA A 83 11.75 4.22 -4.21
C ALA A 83 10.86 4.04 -5.45
N GLY A 84 9.56 4.25 -5.29
CA GLY A 84 8.62 4.27 -6.42
C GLY A 84 7.23 4.78 -6.08
N PHE A 85 6.51 5.18 -7.12
CA PHE A 85 5.15 5.68 -7.11
C PHE A 85 4.22 4.67 -7.81
N GLN A 86 3.18 4.20 -7.13
CA GLN A 86 2.11 3.38 -7.69
C GLN A 86 0.82 4.17 -7.69
N ARG A 87 0.20 4.34 -8.85
CA ARG A 87 -1.20 4.74 -9.00
C ARG A 87 -2.05 3.50 -9.25
N TYR A 88 -3.12 3.33 -8.49
CA TYR A 88 -4.09 2.25 -8.68
C TYR A 88 -5.20 2.71 -9.63
N SER A 89 -5.91 1.76 -10.24
CA SER A 89 -7.06 2.02 -11.10
C SER A 89 -8.22 2.67 -10.34
N SER A 90 -8.33 2.41 -9.03
CA SER A 90 -9.25 3.09 -8.10
C SER A 90 -8.98 4.59 -7.97
N GLY A 91 -7.80 5.04 -8.38
CA GLY A 91 -7.30 6.38 -8.08
C GLY A 91 -6.56 6.46 -6.74
N ASP A 92 -6.46 5.40 -5.95
CA ASP A 92 -5.55 5.43 -4.80
C ASP A 92 -4.11 5.55 -5.29
N PHE A 93 -3.20 5.98 -4.42
CA PHE A 93 -1.77 5.92 -4.73
C PHE A 93 -0.91 5.57 -3.53
N TYR A 94 0.25 5.00 -3.82
CA TYR A 94 1.33 4.85 -2.86
C TYR A 94 2.60 5.49 -3.39
N TYR A 95 3.28 6.25 -2.52
CA TYR A 95 4.63 6.73 -2.76
C TYR A 95 5.52 6.29 -1.60
N GLY A 96 6.61 5.61 -1.89
CA GLY A 96 7.53 5.18 -0.84
C GLY A 96 8.45 4.07 -1.27
N GLU A 97 8.95 3.36 -0.27
CA GLU A 97 9.88 2.25 -0.43
C GLU A 97 9.14 0.94 -0.79
N TRP A 98 9.79 0.16 -1.65
CA TRP A 98 9.32 -1.11 -2.17
C TRP A 98 10.40 -2.18 -1.99
N ARG A 99 9.96 -3.41 -1.71
CA ARG A 99 10.82 -4.59 -1.67
C ARG A 99 10.03 -5.80 -2.19
N HIS A 100 10.55 -6.46 -3.22
CA HIS A 100 9.94 -7.66 -3.80
C HIS A 100 8.45 -7.48 -4.13
N ASN A 101 8.11 -6.41 -4.86
CA ASN A 101 6.74 -6.02 -5.22
C ASN A 101 5.83 -5.58 -4.05
N LYS A 102 6.34 -5.47 -2.82
CA LYS A 102 5.57 -5.06 -1.64
C LYS A 102 6.02 -3.70 -1.13
N LYS A 103 5.07 -2.92 -0.58
CA LYS A 103 5.35 -1.71 0.19
C LYS A 103 6.14 -2.10 1.44
N ASP A 104 7.35 -1.59 1.59
CA ASP A 104 8.28 -2.02 2.64
C ASP A 104 9.30 -0.92 2.91
N GLY A 105 9.31 -0.35 4.12
CA GLY A 105 10.01 0.88 4.48
C GLY A 105 9.05 2.07 4.59
N ARG A 106 9.57 3.30 4.46
CA ARG A 106 8.75 4.51 4.62
C ARG A 106 7.88 4.77 3.40
N GLY A 107 6.64 5.21 3.63
CA GLY A 107 5.74 5.57 2.54
C GLY A 107 4.45 6.25 2.95
N ILE A 108 3.81 6.85 1.95
CA ILE A 108 2.49 7.48 2.00
C ILE A 108 1.53 6.67 1.14
N TYR A 109 0.37 6.32 1.68
CA TYR A 109 -0.74 5.76 0.92
C TYR A 109 -1.94 6.70 0.99
N PHE A 110 -2.41 7.18 -0.15
CA PHE A 110 -3.55 8.10 -0.25
C PHE A 110 -4.78 7.40 -0.81
N PHE A 111 -5.90 7.61 -0.15
CA PHE A 111 -7.21 7.10 -0.53
C PHE A 111 -7.95 8.15 -1.36
N ALA A 112 -8.13 7.93 -2.65
CA ALA A 112 -8.75 8.93 -3.52
C ALA A 112 -10.23 9.16 -3.23
N SER A 113 -10.91 8.15 -2.70
CA SER A 113 -12.34 8.23 -2.38
C SER A 113 -12.64 9.13 -1.18
N THR A 114 -11.72 9.22 -0.22
CA THR A 114 -11.93 9.95 1.04
C THR A 114 -10.99 11.14 1.23
N ALA A 115 -9.94 11.24 0.41
CA ALA A 115 -8.81 12.15 0.59
C ALA A 115 -8.02 11.95 1.91
N GLU A 116 -8.25 10.83 2.60
CA GLU A 116 -7.47 10.41 3.74
C GLU A 116 -6.12 9.83 3.28
N TYR A 117 -5.13 9.79 4.17
CA TYR A 117 -3.89 9.10 3.89
C TYR A 117 -3.22 8.50 5.10
N TYR A 118 -2.47 7.44 4.84
CA TYR A 118 -1.50 6.88 5.76
C TYR A 118 -0.11 7.42 5.46
N PHE A 119 0.68 7.65 6.51
CA PHE A 119 2.10 7.96 6.42
C PHE A 119 2.85 7.22 7.52
N GLY A 120 3.90 6.48 7.18
CA GLY A 120 4.73 5.83 8.18
C GLY A 120 5.54 4.66 7.63
N GLU A 121 5.81 3.71 8.51
CA GLU A 121 6.58 2.50 8.22
C GLU A 121 5.67 1.38 7.73
N TRP A 122 6.05 0.77 6.62
CA TRP A 122 5.38 -0.36 5.98
C TRP A 122 6.25 -1.61 6.08
N CYS A 123 5.63 -2.77 6.27
CA CYS A 123 6.30 -4.05 6.23
C CYS A 123 5.42 -5.05 5.47
N LYS A 124 5.98 -5.65 4.42
CA LYS A 124 5.30 -6.66 3.59
C LYS A 124 3.88 -6.23 3.15
N GLY A 125 3.72 -4.96 2.77
CA GLY A 125 2.47 -4.42 2.24
C GLY A 125 1.51 -3.82 3.28
N SER A 126 1.80 -3.94 4.58
CA SER A 126 0.97 -3.38 5.66
C SER A 126 1.68 -2.25 6.40
N LEU A 127 0.95 -1.19 6.74
CA LEU A 127 1.40 -0.16 7.67
C LEU A 127 1.56 -0.79 9.06
N ILE A 128 2.68 -0.52 9.74
CA ILE A 128 2.99 -1.03 11.08
C ILE A 128 3.09 0.07 12.14
N SER A 129 3.50 1.28 11.76
CA SER A 129 3.52 2.46 12.62
C SER A 129 3.44 3.72 11.79
N GLY A 130 2.87 4.78 12.35
CA GLY A 130 2.77 6.06 11.66
C GLY A 130 1.52 6.83 12.02
N ALA A 131 1.04 7.60 11.04
CA ALA A 131 -0.15 8.41 11.14
C ALA A 131 -1.23 7.98 10.14
N TRP A 132 -2.47 8.03 10.59
CA TRP A 132 -3.66 8.09 9.75
C TRP A 132 -4.19 9.51 9.78
N VAL A 133 -4.05 10.22 8.68
CA VAL A 133 -4.56 11.58 8.52
C VAL A 133 -5.95 11.49 7.93
N ILE A 134 -6.93 11.89 8.74
CA ILE A 134 -8.36 11.76 8.46
C ILE A 134 -8.85 13.01 7.73
N SER A 135 -8.35 14.16 8.16
CA SER A 135 -8.64 15.46 7.56
C SER A 135 -7.54 16.46 7.95
N GLY A 136 -7.67 17.71 7.49
CA GLY A 136 -6.85 18.81 8.01
C GLY A 136 -7.05 19.09 9.51
N GLU A 137 -8.10 18.54 10.11
CA GLU A 137 -8.46 18.80 11.51
C GLU A 137 -8.06 17.68 12.47
N ALA A 138 -7.86 16.45 11.97
CA ALA A 138 -7.64 15.29 12.81
C ALA A 138 -6.70 14.26 12.18
N LYS A 139 -5.80 13.73 13.01
CA LYS A 139 -4.99 12.56 12.67
C LYS A 139 -4.85 11.63 13.88
N TYR A 140 -4.80 10.34 13.61
CA TYR A 140 -4.38 9.32 14.59
C TYR A 140 -2.90 9.02 14.41
N VAL A 141 -2.15 8.90 15.51
CA VAL A 141 -0.75 8.46 15.52
C VAL A 141 -0.62 7.23 16.42
N GLY A 142 -0.01 6.17 15.91
CA GLY A 142 0.17 4.94 16.68
C GLY A 142 0.70 3.77 15.88
N THR A 143 0.41 2.56 16.37
CA THR A 143 0.77 1.30 15.71
C THR A 143 -0.42 0.70 14.98
N PHE A 144 -0.12 -0.11 13.97
CA PHE A 144 -1.13 -0.69 13.10
C PHE A 144 -0.94 -2.20 12.96
N PHE A 145 -2.04 -2.91 12.78
CA PHE A 145 -2.07 -4.31 12.35
C PHE A 145 -3.11 -4.46 11.26
N ARG A 146 -2.73 -5.08 10.13
CA ARG A 146 -3.57 -5.18 8.93
C ARG A 146 -4.14 -3.82 8.48
N ASN A 147 -3.33 -2.77 8.59
CA ASN A 147 -3.68 -1.39 8.27
C ASN A 147 -4.83 -0.81 9.13
N LEU A 148 -5.06 -1.36 10.33
CA LEU A 148 -5.99 -0.82 11.31
C LEU A 148 -5.24 -0.43 12.59
N PRO A 149 -5.62 0.67 13.26
CA PRO A 149 -5.07 1.06 14.56
C PRO A 149 -5.06 -0.08 15.57
N LYS A 150 -4.00 -0.21 16.36
CA LYS A 150 -3.86 -1.23 17.39
C LYS A 150 -3.16 -0.68 18.63
N PHE A 151 -3.59 -1.16 19.80
CA PHE A 151 -3.05 -0.78 21.10
C PHE A 151 -3.13 0.73 21.34
N LYS A 152 -2.19 1.28 22.10
CA LYS A 152 -2.17 2.70 22.47
C LYS A 152 -1.84 3.57 21.25
N GLY A 153 -2.58 4.66 21.08
CA GLY A 153 -2.26 5.75 20.16
C GLY A 153 -2.92 7.06 20.59
N GLU A 154 -2.70 8.11 19.82
CA GLU A 154 -3.23 9.45 20.10
C GLU A 154 -3.97 9.99 18.87
N PHE A 155 -5.18 10.50 19.07
CA PHE A 155 -5.75 11.47 18.14
C PHE A 155 -5.18 12.84 18.45
N LEU A 156 -4.72 13.53 17.42
CA LEU A 156 -4.22 14.90 17.46
C LEU A 156 -5.15 15.76 16.60
N PHE A 157 -5.57 16.89 17.17
CA PHE A 157 -6.52 17.80 16.53
C PHE A 157 -5.85 19.13 16.17
N ALA A 158 -6.40 19.86 15.20
CA ALA A 158 -5.86 21.14 14.74
C ALA A 158 -5.84 22.25 15.82
N ASN A 159 -6.61 22.10 16.90
CA ASN A 159 -6.62 23.00 18.06
C ASN A 159 -5.59 22.61 19.14
N ASP A 160 -4.58 21.81 18.78
CA ASP A 160 -3.54 21.25 19.66
C ASP A 160 -4.04 20.32 20.77
N SER A 161 -5.35 20.05 20.84
CA SER A 161 -5.88 19.05 21.76
C SER A 161 -5.48 17.65 21.31
N LYS A 162 -5.45 16.73 22.28
CA LYS A 162 -5.13 15.33 22.04
C LYS A 162 -6.02 14.40 22.85
N MET A 163 -6.28 13.22 22.29
CA MET A 163 -7.03 12.17 22.94
C MET A 163 -6.24 10.87 22.90
N SER A 164 -5.89 10.33 24.07
CA SER A 164 -5.24 9.02 24.18
C SER A 164 -6.29 7.93 24.08
N VAL A 165 -6.04 6.95 23.21
CA VAL A 165 -6.94 5.82 22.96
C VAL A 165 -6.18 4.50 23.03
N PHE A 166 -6.88 3.44 23.38
CA PHE A 166 -6.40 2.07 23.29
C PHE A 166 -7.32 1.26 22.37
N TYR A 167 -6.78 0.74 21.27
CA TYR A 167 -7.47 -0.11 20.32
C TYR A 167 -7.22 -1.59 20.61
N GLU A 168 -8.29 -2.37 20.70
CA GLU A 168 -8.26 -3.83 20.74
C GLU A 168 -8.85 -4.38 19.46
N GLN A 169 -8.14 -5.33 18.84
CA GLN A 169 -8.58 -5.99 17.61
C GLN A 169 -8.94 -7.43 17.92
N THR A 170 -10.16 -7.83 17.55
CA THR A 170 -10.62 -9.21 17.68
C THR A 170 -10.69 -9.85 16.30
N LEU A 171 -10.09 -11.05 16.17
CA LEU A 171 -10.14 -11.86 14.95
C LEU A 171 -11.32 -12.82 15.06
N GLY A 172 -12.37 -12.57 14.28
CA GLY A 172 -13.47 -13.52 14.13
C GLY A 172 -13.17 -14.48 12.99
N VAL A 173 -13.15 -15.78 13.29
CA VAL A 173 -13.16 -16.83 12.24
C VAL A 173 -14.63 -17.14 11.93
N SER A 174 -15.10 -16.72 10.76
CA SER A 174 -16.42 -17.12 10.26
C SER A 174 -16.36 -18.61 9.87
N SER A 175 -17.22 -19.43 10.45
CA SER A 175 -17.31 -20.86 10.14
C SER A 175 -17.87 -21.08 8.75
N ALA A 176 -17.06 -21.73 7.90
CA ALA A 176 -17.36 -22.53 6.71
C ALA A 176 -18.79 -22.48 6.13
N SER A 177 -19.10 -21.42 5.38
CA SER A 177 -20.01 -21.45 4.23
C SER A 177 -19.85 -20.21 3.33
N ASP A 178 -19.20 -19.16 3.83
CA ASP A 178 -18.96 -17.92 3.11
C ASP A 178 -17.45 -17.62 2.99
N GLY A 179 -16.81 -18.17 1.96
CA GLY A 179 -15.55 -17.65 1.39
C GLY A 179 -14.31 -17.45 2.29
N GLY A 180 -14.29 -17.90 3.55
CA GLY A 180 -13.09 -17.89 4.41
C GLY A 180 -12.50 -16.49 4.70
N ALA A 181 -13.30 -15.42 4.60
CA ALA A 181 -12.81 -14.07 4.88
C ALA A 181 -12.72 -13.83 6.41
N GLU A 182 -11.50 -13.82 6.96
CA GLU A 182 -11.25 -13.37 8.33
C GLU A 182 -11.74 -11.93 8.53
N ARG A 183 -12.60 -11.70 9.53
CA ARG A 183 -13.11 -10.36 9.86
C ARG A 183 -12.35 -9.83 11.07
N VAL A 184 -11.74 -8.64 10.94
CA VAL A 184 -11.14 -7.90 12.05
C VAL A 184 -12.18 -6.92 12.58
N ALA A 185 -12.59 -7.06 13.83
CA ALA A 185 -13.37 -6.05 14.53
C ALA A 185 -12.45 -5.16 15.36
N LEU A 186 -12.80 -3.88 15.48
CA LEU A 186 -12.00 -2.86 16.14
C LEU A 186 -12.81 -2.23 17.27
N HIS A 187 -12.31 -2.33 18.49
CA HIS A 187 -12.88 -1.70 19.68
C HIS A 187 -11.89 -0.68 20.24
N TRP A 188 -12.38 0.40 20.87
CA TRP A 188 -11.52 1.39 21.48
C TRP A 188 -12.07 1.91 22.80
N ARG A 189 -11.15 2.37 23.66
CA ARG A 189 -11.47 3.10 24.89
C ARG A 189 -10.56 4.32 25.03
N SER A 190 -11.09 5.40 25.58
CA SER A 190 -10.27 6.54 26.03
C SER A 190 -9.49 6.13 27.27
N LEU A 191 -8.23 6.55 27.36
CA LEU A 191 -7.39 6.38 28.56
C LEU A 191 -7.52 7.58 29.51
#